data_AF-A0A1I4SIN3-F1
#
_entry.id   AF-A0A1I4SIN3-F1
#
_cell.length_a   1.000
_cell.length_b   1.000
_cell.length_c   1.000
_cell.angle_alpha   90.00
_cell.angle_beta   90.00
_cell.angle_gamma   90.00
#
_symmetry.space_group_name_H-M   'P 1'
#
loop_
_entity.id
_entity.type
_entity.pdbx_description
1 polymer ?
#
loop_
_entity_poly.entity_id
_entity_poly.type
_entity_poly.pdbx_seq_one_letter_code
_entity_poly.pdbx_strand_id
1 'polypeptide(L)'
;MANRNNNINAIKGATAQALIDDKSMLEDRYEQFPGHVIDLAAATGAPIDPHLRQLNRIQSLCAGMGAVMRIVSGNPVMAACFDPQDDGTAIPLSEVAIDRLTNMVATMCEGISEEIAASADTLRSLVSA
;
A
#
# COMPACT_ATOMS: atom_id res chain seq x y z
N MET A 1 38.31 12.41 -8.19
CA MET A 1 37.47 11.22 -7.90
C MET A 1 36.27 11.62 -7.03
N ALA A 2 35.35 12.43 -7.54
CA ALA A 2 34.12 12.81 -6.84
C ALA A 2 32.98 12.87 -7.85
N ASN A 3 32.19 11.80 -7.98
CA ASN A 3 30.93 11.87 -8.76
C ASN A 3 29.95 10.71 -8.52
N ARG A 4 30.38 9.57 -7.97
CA ARG A 4 29.50 8.41 -7.81
C ARG A 4 28.51 8.53 -6.64
N ASN A 5 28.94 9.11 -5.51
CA ASN A 5 28.10 9.25 -4.31
C ASN A 5 27.01 10.33 -4.47
N ASN A 6 27.27 11.39 -5.24
CA ASN A 6 26.27 12.43 -5.50
C ASN A 6 25.11 11.90 -6.35
N ASN A 7 25.40 11.05 -7.34
CA ASN A 7 24.36 10.46 -8.19
C ASN A 7 23.48 9.46 -7.43
N ILE A 8 24.03 8.66 -6.51
CA ILE A 8 23.22 7.72 -5.71
C ILE A 8 22.30 8.47 -4.74
N ASN A 9 22.78 9.55 -4.12
CA ASN A 9 21.96 10.37 -3.23
C ASN A 9 20.88 11.15 -4.00
N ALA A 10 21.19 11.65 -5.20
CA ALA A 10 20.22 12.30 -6.07
C ALA A 10 19.13 11.33 -6.56
N ILE A 11 19.51 10.09 -6.94
CA ILE A 11 18.54 9.06 -7.35
C ILE A 11 17.66 8.65 -6.16
N LYS A 12 18.21 8.48 -4.95
CA LYS A 12 17.44 8.20 -3.73
C LYS A 12 16.50 9.34 -3.35
N GLY A 13 16.95 10.60 -3.49
CA GLY A 13 16.12 11.77 -3.27
C GLY A 13 14.99 11.90 -4.28
N ALA A 14 15.27 11.64 -5.56
CA ALA A 14 14.27 11.67 -6.64
C ALA A 14 13.26 10.52 -6.54
N THR A 15 13.67 9.31 -6.14
CA THR A 15 12.74 8.19 -5.89
C THR A 15 11.92 8.41 -4.63
N ALA A 16 12.49 8.96 -3.56
CA ALA A 16 11.75 9.33 -2.36
C ALA A 16 10.73 10.44 -2.65
N GLN A 17 11.11 11.47 -3.40
CA GLN A 17 10.22 12.56 -3.77
C GLN A 17 9.12 12.09 -4.72
N ALA A 18 9.45 11.27 -5.72
CA ALA A 18 8.44 10.66 -6.60
C ALA A 18 7.46 9.80 -5.80
N LEU A 19 7.93 9.02 -4.82
CA LEU A 19 7.06 8.25 -3.92
C LEU A 19 6.19 9.14 -3.02
N ILE A 20 6.68 10.30 -2.59
CA ILE A 20 5.92 11.30 -1.82
C ILE A 20 4.84 11.97 -2.70
N ASP A 21 5.18 12.31 -3.94
CA ASP A 21 4.26 12.93 -4.89
C ASP A 21 3.22 11.92 -5.39
N ASP A 22 3.61 10.65 -5.59
CA ASP A 22 2.68 9.56 -5.95
C ASP A 22 1.74 9.22 -4.77
N LYS A 23 2.22 9.38 -3.52
CA LYS A 23 1.40 9.28 -2.32
C LYS A 23 0.29 10.33 -2.30
N SER A 24 0.59 11.58 -2.67
CA SER A 24 -0.41 12.64 -2.84
C SER A 24 -1.43 12.30 -3.94
N MET A 25 -0.99 11.74 -5.06
CA MET A 25 -1.89 11.37 -6.17
C MET A 25 -2.82 10.20 -5.82
N LEU A 26 -2.36 9.26 -5.00
CA LEU A 26 -3.18 8.14 -4.51
C LEU A 26 -4.15 8.58 -3.40
N GLU A 27 -3.73 9.48 -2.51
CA GLU A 27 -4.59 10.08 -1.49
C GLU A 27 -5.75 10.87 -2.14
N ASP A 28 -5.47 11.69 -3.17
CA ASP A 28 -6.48 12.44 -3.93
C ASP A 28 -7.40 11.54 -4.77
N ARG A 29 -6.88 10.46 -5.35
CA ARG A 29 -7.63 9.60 -6.30
C ARG A 29 -8.59 8.62 -5.60
N TYR A 30 -8.41 8.36 -4.31
CA TYR A 30 -9.21 7.39 -3.56
C TYR A 30 -10.06 8.01 -2.43
N GLU A 31 -10.17 9.34 -2.35
CA GLU A 31 -10.91 10.07 -1.30
C GLU A 31 -10.55 9.60 0.12
N GLN A 32 -9.28 9.25 0.32
CA GLN A 32 -8.72 9.03 1.64
C GLN A 32 -8.72 10.38 2.37
N PHE A 33 -9.16 10.42 3.64
CA PHE A 33 -9.46 11.63 4.40
C PHE A 33 -8.52 12.78 4.00
N PRO A 34 -8.99 13.73 3.17
CA PRO A 34 -8.09 14.66 2.51
C PRO A 34 -7.40 15.50 3.58
N GLY A 35 -6.13 15.89 3.36
CA GLY A 35 -5.29 16.49 4.40
C GLY A 35 -5.96 17.62 5.19
N HIS A 36 -6.84 18.39 4.53
CA HIS A 36 -7.63 19.44 5.17
C HIS A 36 -8.63 18.94 6.24
N VAL A 37 -9.19 17.73 6.13
CA VAL A 37 -10.06 17.11 7.15
C VAL A 37 -9.23 16.69 8.36
N ILE A 38 -8.02 16.21 8.12
CA ILE A 38 -7.06 15.84 9.16
C ILE A 38 -6.60 17.10 9.92
N ASP A 39 -6.27 18.17 9.19
CA ASP A 39 -5.90 19.46 9.76
C ASP A 39 -7.07 20.14 10.50
N LEU A 40 -8.29 20.00 9.98
CA LEU A 40 -9.50 20.48 10.66
C LEU A 40 -9.75 19.71 11.96
N ALA A 41 -9.56 18.39 11.97
CA ALA A 41 -9.65 17.57 13.17
C ALA A 41 -8.59 17.99 14.21
N ALA A 42 -7.34 18.25 13.77
CA ALA A 42 -6.30 18.78 14.64
C ALA A 42 -6.68 20.16 15.23
N ALA A 43 -7.33 21.02 14.44
CA ALA A 43 -7.80 22.33 14.90
C ALA A 43 -8.95 22.26 15.94
N THR A 44 -9.69 21.15 16.01
CA THR A 44 -10.73 20.94 17.04
C THR A 44 -10.17 20.54 18.41
N GLY A 45 -8.86 20.29 18.51
CA GLY A 45 -8.20 19.82 19.74
C GLY A 45 -8.45 18.34 20.06
N ALA A 46 -9.20 17.63 19.22
CA ALA A 46 -9.39 16.19 19.35
C ALA A 46 -8.16 15.44 18.80
N PRO A 47 -7.62 14.43 19.52
CA PRO A 47 -6.44 13.66 19.08
C PRO A 47 -6.79 12.62 18.01
N ILE A 48 -7.53 13.03 16.97
CA ILE A 48 -8.10 12.15 15.94
C ILE A 48 -7.18 12.03 14.71
N ASP A 49 -6.29 13.00 14.48
CA ASP A 49 -5.32 13.02 13.37
C ASP A 49 -4.53 11.71 13.20
N PRO A 50 -3.92 11.12 14.25
CA PRO A 50 -3.13 9.88 14.10
C PRO A 50 -3.98 8.72 13.59
N HIS A 51 -5.26 8.67 14.00
CA HIS A 51 -6.19 7.61 13.61
C HIS A 51 -6.64 7.75 12.16
N LEU A 52 -6.90 8.98 11.68
CA LEU A 52 -7.23 9.24 10.28
C LEU A 52 -6.08 8.88 9.34
N ARG A 53 -4.84 9.23 9.71
CA ARG A 53 -3.64 8.84 8.95
C ARG A 53 -3.47 7.33 8.90
N GLN A 54 -3.75 6.65 10.00
CA GLN A 54 -3.68 5.19 10.07
C GLN A 54 -4.75 4.52 9.20
N LEU A 55 -5.98 5.05 9.18
CA LEU A 55 -7.03 4.58 8.28
C LEU A 55 -6.65 4.74 6.80
N ASN A 56 -6.08 5.89 6.41
CA ASN A 56 -5.58 6.10 5.05
C ASN A 56 -4.49 5.08 4.67
N ARG A 57 -3.58 4.78 5.61
CA ARG A 57 -2.54 3.75 5.42
C ARG A 57 -3.15 2.37 5.22
N ILE A 58 -4.09 1.96 6.08
CA ILE A 58 -4.78 0.67 5.97
C ILE A 58 -5.51 0.56 4.64
N GLN A 59 -6.23 1.60 4.22
CA GLN A 59 -6.93 1.62 2.94
C GLN A 59 -5.97 1.46 1.76
N SER A 60 -4.82 2.14 1.80
CA SER A 60 -3.78 2.01 0.76
C SER A 60 -3.21 0.59 0.69
N LEU A 61 -2.97 -0.04 1.84
CA LEU A 61 -2.53 -1.44 1.91
C LEU A 61 -3.58 -2.40 1.34
N CYS A 62 -4.86 -2.22 1.72
CA CYS A 62 -5.98 -2.99 1.17
C CYS A 62 -6.11 -2.84 -0.36
N ALA A 63 -5.92 -1.64 -0.89
CA ALA A 63 -5.95 -1.40 -2.34
C ALA A 63 -4.81 -2.14 -3.06
N GLY A 64 -3.58 -2.08 -2.51
CA GLY A 64 -2.43 -2.82 -3.02
C GLY A 64 -2.63 -4.33 -2.98
N MET A 65 -3.14 -4.86 -1.86
CA MET A 65 -3.51 -6.27 -1.74
C MET A 65 -4.55 -6.69 -2.79
N GLY A 66 -5.57 -5.86 -3.03
CA GLY A 66 -6.58 -6.12 -4.05
C GLY A 66 -5.99 -6.23 -5.46
N ALA A 67 -4.97 -5.42 -5.78
CA ALA A 67 -4.25 -5.53 -7.06
C ALA A 67 -3.47 -6.85 -7.15
N VAL A 68 -2.74 -7.24 -6.10
CA VAL A 68 -2.00 -8.51 -6.04
C VAL A 68 -2.94 -9.71 -6.17
N MET A 69 -4.07 -9.70 -5.46
CA MET A 69 -5.05 -10.78 -5.54
C MET A 69 -5.68 -10.91 -6.93
N ARG A 70 -5.90 -9.80 -7.65
CA ARG A 70 -6.34 -9.85 -9.05
C ARG A 70 -5.31 -10.53 -9.94
N ILE A 71 -4.03 -10.18 -9.80
CA ILE A 71 -2.93 -10.80 -10.54
C ILE A 71 -2.91 -12.31 -10.28
N VAL A 72 -2.91 -12.73 -9.02
CA VAL A 72 -2.92 -14.14 -8.63
C VAL A 72 -4.15 -14.86 -9.18
N SER A 73 -5.34 -14.27 -9.04
CA SER A 73 -6.60 -14.86 -9.50
C SER A 73 -6.72 -14.96 -11.02
N GLY A 74 -6.06 -14.06 -11.77
CA GLY A 74 -6.04 -14.07 -13.22
C GLY A 74 -5.05 -15.09 -13.81
N ASN A 75 -4.09 -15.55 -13.00
CA ASN A 75 -3.01 -16.42 -13.48
C ASN A 75 -3.49 -17.74 -14.11
N PRO A 76 -4.51 -18.45 -13.59
CA PRO A 76 -5.03 -19.67 -14.23
C PRO A 76 -5.56 -19.43 -15.64
N VAL A 77 -6.19 -18.27 -15.88
CA VAL A 77 -6.68 -17.89 -17.22
C VAL A 77 -5.50 -17.63 -18.15
N MET A 78 -4.49 -16.91 -17.68
CA MET A 78 -3.25 -16.69 -18.45
C MET A 78 -2.56 -18.02 -18.79
N ALA A 79 -2.48 -18.95 -17.83
CA ALA A 79 -1.88 -20.26 -18.04
C ALA A 79 -2.66 -21.09 -19.07
N ALA A 80 -4.00 -20.99 -19.09
CA ALA A 80 -4.83 -21.69 -20.08
C ALA A 80 -4.71 -21.10 -21.50
N CYS A 81 -4.37 -19.82 -21.62
CA CYS A 81 -4.21 -19.11 -22.89
C CYS A 81 -2.75 -19.01 -23.37
N PHE A 82 -1.79 -19.53 -22.61
CA PHE A 82 -0.37 -19.44 -22.94
C PHE A 82 0.01 -20.44 -24.03
N ASP A 83 0.63 -19.95 -25.09
CA ASP A 83 1.22 -20.78 -26.15
C ASP A 83 2.73 -20.50 -26.22
N PRO A 84 3.59 -21.48 -25.91
CA PRO A 84 5.04 -21.30 -25.93
C PRO A 84 5.62 -21.06 -27.34
N GLN A 85 4.82 -21.20 -28.41
CA GLN A 85 5.21 -20.89 -29.78
C GLN A 85 4.69 -19.52 -30.27
N ASP A 86 3.87 -18.83 -29.48
CA ASP A 86 3.33 -17.52 -29.80
C ASP A 86 3.88 -16.45 -28.84
N ASP A 87 4.82 -15.66 -29.35
CA ASP A 87 5.44 -14.52 -28.64
C ASP A 87 4.43 -13.43 -28.25
N GLY A 88 3.22 -13.45 -28.79
CA GLY A 88 2.12 -12.55 -28.44
C GLY A 88 1.39 -12.94 -27.15
N THR A 89 1.59 -14.16 -26.64
CA THR A 89 0.93 -14.62 -25.42
C THR A 89 1.70 -14.20 -24.16
N ALA A 90 0.96 -13.75 -23.15
CA ALA A 90 1.56 -13.34 -21.89
C ALA A 90 1.99 -14.57 -21.07
N ILE A 91 3.23 -14.57 -20.59
CA ILE A 91 3.79 -15.67 -19.79
C ILE A 91 3.09 -15.70 -18.42
N PRO A 92 2.53 -16.85 -17.99
CA PRO A 92 1.92 -16.97 -16.68
C PRO A 92 2.99 -16.93 -15.57
N LEU A 93 2.57 -16.51 -14.37
CA LEU A 93 3.37 -16.63 -13.17
C LEU A 93 3.61 -18.10 -12.80
N SER A 94 4.80 -18.37 -12.26
CA SER A 94 5.10 -19.67 -11.66
C SER A 94 4.35 -19.87 -10.35
N GLU A 95 4.12 -21.13 -9.97
CA GLU A 95 3.49 -21.47 -8.67
C GLU A 95 4.25 -20.85 -7.49
N VAL A 96 5.59 -20.86 -7.53
CA VAL A 96 6.42 -20.22 -6.50
C VAL A 96 6.16 -18.71 -6.42
N ALA A 97 5.93 -18.03 -7.54
CA ALA A 97 5.60 -16.60 -7.54
C ALA A 97 4.20 -16.36 -6.96
N ILE A 98 3.23 -17.22 -7.30
CA ILE A 98 1.87 -17.18 -6.73
C ILE A 98 1.91 -17.37 -5.21
N ASP A 99 2.64 -18.37 -4.72
CA ASP A 99 2.78 -18.65 -3.29
C ASP A 99 3.40 -17.47 -2.55
N ARG A 100 4.45 -16.86 -3.11
CA ARG A 100 5.09 -15.67 -2.53
C ARG A 100 4.14 -14.49 -2.45
N LEU A 101 3.42 -14.21 -3.53
CA LEU A 101 2.43 -13.12 -3.56
C LEU A 101 1.29 -13.37 -2.56
N THR A 102 0.82 -14.61 -2.47
CA THR A 102 -0.23 -15.02 -1.53
C THR A 102 0.23 -14.85 -0.09
N ASN A 103 1.45 -15.30 0.23
CA ASN A 103 2.04 -15.13 1.56
C ASN A 103 2.26 -13.65 1.90
N MET A 104 2.69 -12.83 0.95
CA MET A 104 2.80 -11.38 1.16
C MET A 104 1.45 -10.75 1.52
N VAL A 105 0.38 -11.11 0.81
CA VAL A 105 -0.97 -10.64 1.13
C VAL A 105 -1.41 -11.13 2.51
N ALA A 106 -1.15 -12.39 2.86
CA ALA A 106 -1.46 -12.94 4.18
C ALA A 106 -0.75 -12.16 5.30
N THR A 107 0.56 -11.91 5.18
CA THR A 107 1.32 -11.11 6.14
C THR A 107 0.81 -9.67 6.23
N MET A 108 0.38 -9.07 5.11
CA MET A 108 -0.24 -7.74 5.14
C MET A 108 -1.59 -7.75 5.87
N CYS A 109 -2.43 -8.77 5.66
CA CYS A 109 -3.68 -8.93 6.40
C CYS A 109 -3.45 -9.05 7.91
N GLU A 110 -2.46 -9.83 8.32
CA GLU A 110 -2.07 -9.96 9.74
C GLU A 110 -1.65 -8.60 10.31
N GLY A 111 -0.74 -7.89 9.63
CA GLY A 111 -0.28 -6.57 10.06
C GLY A 111 -1.40 -5.53 10.14
N ILE A 112 -2.32 -5.51 9.17
CA ILE A 112 -3.49 -4.61 9.21
C ILE A 112 -4.39 -4.96 10.41
N SER A 113 -4.64 -6.25 10.67
CA SER A 113 -5.47 -6.68 11.78
C SER A 113 -4.88 -6.28 13.13
N GLU A 114 -3.57 -6.44 13.30
CA GLU A 114 -2.86 -5.99 14.51
C GLU A 114 -2.91 -4.46 14.66
N GLU A 115 -2.70 -3.72 13.56
CA GLU A 115 -2.79 -2.26 13.56
C GLU A 115 -4.19 -1.77 13.96
N ILE A 116 -5.27 -2.39 13.44
CA ILE A 116 -6.66 -2.06 13.81
C ILE A 116 -6.93 -2.35 15.29
N ALA A 117 -6.49 -3.50 15.79
CA ALA A 117 -6.68 -3.88 17.18
C ALA A 117 -6.00 -2.89 18.14
N ALA A 118 -4.74 -2.53 17.85
CA ALA A 118 -4.00 -1.54 18.64
C ALA A 118 -4.65 -0.14 18.63
N SER A 119 -5.18 0.29 17.47
CA SER A 119 -5.94 1.56 17.39
C SER A 119 -7.23 1.50 18.20
N ALA A 120 -7.95 0.38 18.14
CA ALA A 120 -9.20 0.21 18.86
C ALA A 120 -9.00 0.24 20.38
N ASP A 121 -7.93 -0.40 20.89
CA ASP A 121 -7.58 -0.36 22.31
C ASP A 121 -7.18 1.06 22.76
N THR A 122 -6.43 1.77 21.93
CA THR A 122 -6.06 3.17 22.18
C THR A 122 -7.29 4.08 22.21
N LEU A 123 -8.21 3.95 21.27
CA LEU A 123 -9.45 4.71 21.26
C LEU A 123 -10.33 4.39 22.47
N ARG A 124 -10.42 3.11 22.85
CA ARG A 124 -11.18 2.69 24.02
C ARG A 124 -10.64 3.33 25.30
N SER A 125 -9.32 3.37 25.47
CA SER A 125 -8.70 3.98 26.65
C SER A 125 -8.98 5.48 26.74
N LEU A 126 -8.94 6.19 25.59
CA LEU A 126 -9.23 7.63 25.51
C LEU A 126 -10.69 7.98 25.83
N VAL A 127 -11.65 7.12 25.47
CA VAL A 127 -13.09 7.34 25.74
C VAL A 127 -13.46 6.96 27.18
N SER A 128 -12.69 6.09 27.82
CA SER A 128 -12.91 5.65 29.20
C SER A 128 -12.27 6.54 30.28
N ALA A 129 -11.52 7.57 29.88
CA ALA A 129 -10.84 8.54 30.75
C ALA A 129 -11.67 9.82 30.92
#